data_AF-A0A243RVW1-F1
#
_entry.id   AF-A0A243RVW1-F1
#
_cell.length_a   1.000
_cell.length_b   1.000
_cell.length_c   1.000
_cell.angle_alpha   90.00
_cell.angle_beta   90.00
_cell.angle_gamma   90.00
#
_symmetry.space_group_name_H-M   'P 1'
#
loop_
_entity.id
_entity.type
_entity.pdbx_description
1 polymer ?
#
loop_
_entity_poly.entity_id
_entity_poly.type
_entity_poly.pdbx_seq_one_letter_code
_entity_poly.pdbx_strand_id
1 'polypeptide(L)'
;MAEAYGRWADDPRPAEVNAPAGYSSAPQGPVRRAELHQGGVLLGHVWTDDRQAAGFLPAEQAGPAGVRAAGAVWTILQACYEAGMEAEDLIDPDLFEGFELRV
;
A
#
# COMPACT_ATOMS: atom_id res chain seq x y z
N MET A 1 20.77 -15.60 4.77
CA MET A 1 19.58 -14.93 5.31
C MET A 1 19.37 -13.70 4.44
N ALA A 2 18.86 -13.91 3.23
CA ALA A 2 18.75 -12.86 2.22
C ALA A 2 17.47 -12.08 2.46
N GLU A 3 17.64 -10.77 2.56
CA GLU A 3 16.65 -9.77 2.91
C GLU A 3 15.47 -9.74 1.92
N ALA A 4 14.25 -9.84 2.45
CA ALA A 4 13.00 -9.58 1.72
C ALA A 4 12.81 -8.08 1.36
N TYR A 5 13.89 -7.28 1.37
CA TYR A 5 13.89 -5.84 1.12
C TYR A 5 14.26 -5.45 -0.32
N GLY A 6 14.65 -6.41 -1.17
CA GLY A 6 15.13 -6.14 -2.54
C GLY A 6 14.11 -5.56 -3.52
N ARG A 7 12.81 -5.54 -3.20
CA ARG A 7 11.75 -5.00 -4.09
C ARG A 7 11.56 -3.48 -4.02
N TRP A 8 12.21 -2.79 -3.06
CA TRP A 8 11.93 -1.37 -2.80
C TRP A 8 13.17 -0.46 -2.79
N ALA A 9 14.38 -0.99 -2.61
CA ALA A 9 15.55 -0.16 -2.27
C ALA A 9 16.76 -0.27 -3.21
N ASP A 10 16.79 -1.17 -4.21
CA ASP A 10 18.02 -1.37 -5.02
C ASP A 10 17.79 -1.43 -6.54
N ASP A 11 16.55 -1.61 -7.01
CA ASP A 11 16.25 -1.60 -8.45
C ASP A 11 15.56 -0.27 -8.82
N PRO A 12 16.11 0.54 -9.75
CA PRO A 12 15.48 1.77 -10.22
C PRO A 12 14.22 1.51 -11.08
N ARG A 13 13.85 0.25 -11.31
CA ARG A 13 12.59 -0.09 -11.97
C ARG A 13 11.49 -0.16 -10.91
N PRO A 14 10.36 0.53 -11.12
CA PRO A 14 9.21 0.35 -10.26
C PRO A 14 8.83 -1.13 -10.32
N ALA A 15 8.86 -1.81 -9.18
CA ALA A 15 8.17 -3.10 -9.08
C ALA A 15 6.73 -2.84 -9.52
N GLU A 16 6.24 -3.57 -10.53
CA GLU A 16 4.88 -3.42 -11.02
C GLU A 16 3.94 -3.71 -9.84
N VAL A 17 3.44 -2.64 -9.24
CA VAL A 17 2.50 -2.66 -8.13
C VAL A 17 1.14 -2.48 -8.74
N ASN A 18 0.24 -3.42 -8.46
CA ASN A 18 -1.15 -3.34 -8.92
C ASN A 18 -1.81 -2.15 -8.20
N ALA A 19 -1.81 -0.99 -8.86
CA ALA A 19 -2.62 0.15 -8.48
C ALA A 19 -3.99 0.03 -9.16
N PRO A 20 -5.10 0.32 -8.45
CA PRO A 20 -6.39 0.46 -9.11
C PRO A 20 -6.38 1.65 -10.07
N ALA A 21 -7.38 1.72 -10.95
CA ALA A 21 -7.62 2.92 -11.73
C ALA A 21 -7.84 4.11 -10.77
N GLY A 22 -6.90 5.06 -10.77
CA GLY A 22 -6.92 6.21 -9.88
C GLY A 22 -5.51 6.75 -9.66
N TYR A 23 -4.81 6.21 -8.66
CA TYR A 23 -3.42 6.55 -8.38
C TYR A 23 -2.44 5.82 -9.30
N SER A 24 -1.31 6.45 -9.59
CA SER A 24 -0.21 5.86 -10.37
C SER A 24 0.36 4.63 -9.65
N SER A 25 0.73 3.61 -10.42
CA SER A 25 1.56 2.49 -9.93
C SER A 25 3.06 2.81 -9.98
N ALA A 26 3.45 3.89 -10.65
CA ALA A 26 4.84 4.29 -10.80
C ALA A 26 5.16 5.46 -9.85
N PRO A 27 5.89 5.24 -8.74
CA PRO A 27 6.34 6.32 -7.86
C PRO A 27 7.31 7.25 -8.59
N GLN A 28 7.14 8.56 -8.39
CA GLN A 28 8.01 9.61 -8.97
C GLN A 28 8.91 10.27 -7.91
N GLY A 29 9.07 9.62 -6.75
CA GLY A 29 9.73 10.17 -5.58
C GLY A 29 10.00 9.14 -4.49
N PRO A 30 10.47 9.59 -3.31
CA PRO A 30 10.63 8.71 -2.15
C PRO A 30 9.29 8.11 -1.75
N VAL A 31 9.29 6.83 -1.36
CA VAL A 31 8.08 6.11 -0.98
C VAL A 31 7.95 6.06 0.54
N ARG A 32 6.84 6.56 1.07
CA ARG A 32 6.39 6.32 2.45
C ARG A 32 5.54 5.06 2.50
N ARG A 33 5.59 4.37 3.64
CA ARG A 33 4.87 3.12 3.85
C ARG A 33 4.36 3.02 5.27
N ALA A 34 3.24 2.33 5.42
CA ALA A 34 2.67 1.96 6.70
C ALA A 34 2.27 0.48 6.67
N GLU A 35 2.49 -0.20 7.78
CA GLU A 35 2.13 -1.60 7.96
C GLU A 35 0.62 -1.71 8.19
N LEU A 36 -0.04 -2.58 7.41
CA LEU A 36 -1.45 -2.89 7.58
C LEU A 36 -1.59 -4.21 8.34
N HIS A 37 -2.17 -4.14 9.52
CA HIS A 37 -2.44 -5.29 10.38
C HIS A 37 -3.94 -5.56 10.50
N GLN A 38 -4.29 -6.81 10.83
CA GLN A 38 -5.62 -7.18 11.29
C GLN A 38 -5.50 -8.26 12.34
N GLY A 39 -6.05 -8.01 13.54
CA GLY A 39 -5.96 -8.96 14.65
C GLY A 39 -4.52 -9.31 15.01
N GLY A 40 -3.60 -8.34 14.92
CA GLY A 40 -2.16 -8.53 15.15
C GLY A 40 -1.37 -9.20 14.02
N VAL A 41 -2.01 -9.66 12.94
CA VAL A 41 -1.32 -10.26 11.79
C VAL A 41 -0.94 -9.18 10.78
N LEU A 42 0.33 -9.12 10.37
CA LEU A 42 0.77 -8.26 9.27
C LEU A 42 0.21 -8.79 7.94
N LEU A 43 -0.68 -8.01 7.33
CA LEU A 43 -1.31 -8.34 6.06
C LEU A 43 -0.52 -7.81 4.87
N GLY A 44 0.16 -6.68 5.05
CA GLY A 44 0.89 -6.01 3.99
C GLY A 44 1.28 -4.58 4.35
N HIS A 45 1.63 -3.81 3.34
CA HIS A 45 2.07 -2.43 3.47
C HIS A 45 1.27 -1.56 2.50
N VAL A 46 0.62 -0.53 3.04
CA VAL A 46 0.11 0.59 2.24
C VAL A 46 1.29 1.51 1.98
N TRP A 47 1.41 2.03 0.75
CA TRP A 47 2.52 2.90 0.38
C TRP A 47 2.06 4.03 -0.54
N THR A 48 2.81 5.14 -0.51
CA THR A 48 2.58 6.34 -1.32
C THR A 48 3.91 7.01 -1.67
N ASP A 49 3.99 7.72 -2.78
CA ASP A 49 5.11 8.61 -3.12
C ASP A 49 4.89 10.08 -2.68
N ASP A 50 3.86 10.32 -1.86
CA ASP A 50 3.39 11.64 -1.43
C ASP A 50 3.05 12.58 -2.60
N ARG A 51 2.73 12.03 -3.78
CA ARG A 51 2.36 12.80 -4.97
C ARG A 51 1.16 12.19 -5.66
N GLN A 52 1.42 11.22 -6.54
CA GLN A 52 0.41 10.67 -7.44
C GLN A 52 0.37 9.16 -7.41
N ALA A 53 1.37 8.51 -6.82
CA ALA A 53 1.47 7.07 -6.78
C ALA A 53 1.15 6.53 -5.39
N ALA A 54 0.29 5.53 -5.35
CA ALA A 54 -0.04 4.83 -4.13
C ALA A 54 -0.52 3.43 -4.43
N GLY A 55 -0.43 2.56 -3.43
CA GLY A 55 -0.92 1.21 -3.57
C GLY A 55 -0.75 0.38 -2.32
N PHE A 56 -0.90 -0.92 -2.52
CA PHE A 56 -0.79 -1.90 -1.46
C PHE A 56 0.11 -3.05 -1.90
N LEU A 57 0.93 -3.50 -0.96
CA LEU A 57 1.70 -4.71 -1.09
C LEU A 57 1.29 -5.72 -0.02
N PRO A 58 0.74 -6.88 -0.38
CA PRO A 58 0.63 -8.03 0.52
C PRO A 58 1.99 -8.46 1.10
N ALA A 59 2.05 -8.75 2.39
CA ALA A 59 3.21 -9.37 3.02
C ALA A 59 3.29 -10.84 2.59
N GLU A 60 4.50 -11.35 2.29
CA GLU A 60 4.68 -12.73 1.80
C GLU A 60 4.11 -13.77 2.79
N GLN A 61 4.29 -13.51 4.10
CA GLN A 61 3.79 -14.35 5.17
C GLN A 61 2.26 -14.31 5.36
N ALA A 62 1.58 -13.29 4.81
CA ALA A 62 0.12 -13.14 4.98
C ALA A 62 -0.66 -14.15 4.12
N GLY A 63 -0.04 -14.68 3.06
CA GLY A 63 -0.65 -15.65 2.16
C GLY A 63 -2.05 -15.22 1.69
N PRO A 64 -3.09 -16.07 1.79
CA PRO A 64 -4.45 -15.74 1.38
C PRO A 64 -5.06 -14.53 2.11
N ALA A 65 -4.61 -14.24 3.34
CA ALA A 65 -5.12 -13.09 4.09
C ALA A 65 -4.63 -11.77 3.47
N GLY A 66 -3.37 -11.71 3.02
CA GLY A 66 -2.83 -10.54 2.32
C GLY A 66 -3.53 -10.27 0.98
N VAL A 67 -3.89 -11.32 0.24
CA VAL A 67 -4.67 -11.19 -1.02
C VAL A 67 -6.06 -10.63 -0.75
N ARG A 68 -6.75 -11.11 0.29
CA ARG A 68 -8.06 -10.57 0.67
C ARG A 68 -7.96 -9.12 1.14
N ALA A 69 -6.93 -8.79 1.91
CA ALA A 69 -6.66 -7.43 2.35
C ALA A 69 -6.41 -6.50 1.16
N ALA A 70 -5.69 -6.97 0.14
CA ALA A 70 -5.47 -6.20 -1.08
C ALA A 70 -6.78 -5.78 -1.74
N GLY A 71 -7.75 -6.71 -1.85
CA GLY A 71 -9.09 -6.39 -2.36
C GLY A 71 -9.77 -5.26 -1.60
N ALA A 72 -9.76 -5.31 -0.27
CA ALA A 72 -10.36 -4.27 0.57
C ALA A 72 -9.62 -2.93 0.46
N VAL A 73 -8.28 -2.95 0.53
CA VAL A 73 -7.45 -1.75 0.40
C VAL A 73 -7.66 -1.10 -0.96
N TRP A 74 -7.74 -1.86 -2.04
CA TRP A 74 -7.98 -1.30 -3.37
C TRP A 74 -9.33 -0.60 -3.47
N THR A 75 -10.38 -1.13 -2.84
CA THR A 75 -11.68 -0.45 -2.77
C THR A 75 -11.59 0.87 -2.01
N ILE A 76 -10.84 0.91 -0.90
CA ILE A 76 -10.62 2.13 -0.12
C ILE A 76 -9.86 3.17 -0.95
N LEU A 77 -8.73 2.77 -1.56
CA LEU A 77 -7.91 3.67 -2.39
C LEU A 77 -8.71 4.23 -3.58
N GLN A 78 -9.55 3.41 -4.21
CA GLN A 78 -10.40 3.89 -5.29
C GLN A 78 -11.41 4.93 -4.78
N ALA A 79 -12.06 4.68 -3.64
CA ALA A 79 -12.99 5.63 -3.05
C ALA A 79 -12.30 6.97 -2.67
N CYS A 80 -11.08 6.92 -2.13
CA CYS A 80 -10.27 8.10 -1.84
C CYS A 80 -9.96 8.90 -3.12
N TYR A 81 -9.56 8.21 -4.20
CA TYR A 81 -9.30 8.84 -5.48
C TYR A 81 -10.55 9.51 -6.07
N GLU A 82 -11.69 8.82 -6.04
CA GLU A 82 -12.98 9.36 -6.51
C GLU A 82 -13.46 10.55 -5.67
N ALA A 83 -13.06 10.61 -4.38
CA ALA A 83 -13.28 11.75 -3.50
C ALA A 83 -12.28 12.92 -3.72
N GLY A 84 -11.27 12.74 -4.58
CA GLY A 84 -10.25 13.74 -4.87
C GLY A 84 -9.16 13.87 -3.80
N MET A 85 -8.97 12.84 -2.96
CA MET A 85 -7.92 12.81 -1.95
C MET A 85 -6.53 12.70 -2.58
N GLU A 86 -5.55 13.39 -2.03
CA GLU A 86 -4.17 13.34 -2.53
C GLU A 86 -3.46 12.08 -2.02
N ALA A 87 -2.42 11.63 -2.73
CA ALA A 87 -1.73 10.40 -2.36
C ALA A 87 -0.98 10.52 -1.01
N GLU A 88 -0.57 11.73 -0.62
CA GLU A 88 0.09 11.99 0.67
C GLU A 88 -0.81 11.72 1.88
N ASP A 89 -2.12 11.91 1.71
CA ASP A 89 -3.13 11.71 2.76
C ASP A 89 -3.54 10.24 2.93
N LEU A 90 -3.08 9.33 2.06
CA LEU A 90 -3.48 7.92 2.09
C LEU A 90 -2.85 7.12 3.23
N ILE A 91 -1.81 7.65 3.88
CA ILE A 91 -1.19 7.04 5.06
C ILE A 91 -1.90 7.57 6.31
N ASP A 92 -3.22 7.37 6.35
CA ASP A 92 -4.10 7.78 7.43
C ASP A 92 -4.83 6.54 8.00
N PRO A 93 -4.72 6.27 9.32
CA PRO A 93 -5.30 5.09 9.94
C PRO A 93 -6.84 5.09 9.94
N ASP A 94 -7.48 6.26 9.92
CA ASP A 94 -8.95 6.38 9.92
C ASP A 94 -9.56 5.96 8.56
N LEU A 95 -8.77 5.92 7.47
CA LEU A 95 -9.21 5.42 6.17
C LEU A 95 -9.39 3.90 6.12
N PHE A 96 -8.71 3.16 6.99
CA PHE A 96 -8.68 1.70 6.97
C PHE A 96 -9.52 1.10 8.09
N GLU A 97 -10.80 1.47 8.16
CA GLU A 97 -11.73 0.93 9.17
C GLU A 97 -11.74 -0.62 9.14
N GLY A 98 -11.55 -1.23 10.31
CA GLY A 98 -11.44 -2.70 10.45
C GLY A 98 -10.02 -3.27 10.24
N PHE A 99 -9.04 -2.40 9.97
CA PHE A 99 -7.62 -2.70 9.98
C PHE A 99 -6.88 -1.79 10.96
N GLU A 100 -5.64 -2.17 11.27
CA GLU A 100 -4.72 -1.37 12.07
C GLU A 100 -3.59 -0.89 11.15
N LEU A 101 -3.61 0.38 10.77
CA LEU A 101 -2.49 0.99 10.03
C LEU A 101 -1.43 1.49 11.02
N ARG A 102 -0.16 1.11 10.82
CA ARG A 102 0.97 1.51 11.67
C ARG A 102 2.02 2.22 10.82
N VAL A 103 2.28 3.48 11.14
CA VAL A 103 3.20 4.38 10.43
C VAL A 103 4.62 4.32 10.99
#